data_AF-A0A2E2CVT3-F1
#
_entry.id   AF-A0A2E2CVT3-F1
#
_cell.length_a   1.000
_cell.length_b   1.000
_cell.length_c   1.000
_cell.angle_alpha   90.00
_cell.angle_beta   90.00
_cell.angle_gamma   90.00
#
_symmetry.space_group_name_H-M   'P 1'
#
loop_
_entity.id
_entity.type
_entity.pdbx_description
1 polymer ?
#
loop_
_entity_poly.entity_id
_entity_poly.type
_entity_poly.pdbx_seq_one_letter_code
_entity_poly.pdbx_strand_id
1 'polypeptide(L)'
;MFVQFLPGLITLFGTVALLTAGIILLAGFLPMDMSKRDGASIAMTLLVCATGVAIAVCAVSLIVWCIDSLPVSWAIVAAGLGLLTGPLVFQILPNPLRNQPMGLICTMGVSLITGFLLHGTIPV
;
A
#
# COMPACT_ATOMS: atom_id res chain seq x y z
N MET A 1 -22.84 5.38 -17.33
CA MET A 1 -22.60 4.88 -15.97
C MET A 1 -21.17 4.36 -15.78
N PHE A 2 -20.65 3.43 -16.58
CA PHE A 2 -19.29 2.86 -16.36
C PHE A 2 -18.15 3.90 -16.36
N VAL A 3 -18.19 4.87 -17.27
CA VAL A 3 -17.17 5.92 -17.40
C VAL A 3 -17.11 6.86 -16.18
N GLN A 4 -18.20 7.01 -15.44
CA GLN A 4 -18.27 7.88 -14.25
C GLN A 4 -17.53 7.28 -13.05
N PHE A 5 -17.51 5.95 -12.93
CA PHE A 5 -16.84 5.24 -11.83
C PHE A 5 -15.42 4.79 -12.19
N LEU A 6 -15.04 4.87 -13.47
CA LEU A 6 -13.72 4.51 -13.97
C LEU A 6 -12.56 5.15 -13.18
N PRO A 7 -12.53 6.47 -12.90
CA PRO A 7 -11.44 7.06 -12.13
C PRO A 7 -11.34 6.45 -10.74
N GLY A 8 -12.47 6.32 -10.02
CA GLY A 8 -12.50 5.70 -8.70
C GLY A 8 -12.05 4.24 -8.72
N LEU A 9 -12.46 3.46 -9.71
CA LEU A 9 -12.06 2.05 -9.82
C LEU A 9 -10.55 1.90 -10.05
N ILE A 10 -9.96 2.77 -10.88
CA ILE A 10 -8.50 2.78 -11.10
C ILE A 10 -7.78 3.16 -9.81
N THR A 11 -8.27 4.15 -9.07
CA THR A 11 -7.63 4.54 -7.81
C THR A 11 -7.73 3.45 -6.77
N LEU A 12 -8.89 2.81 -6.62
CA LEU A 12 -9.08 1.66 -5.72
C LEU A 12 -8.11 0.52 -6.04
N PHE A 13 -8.09 0.11 -7.31
CA PHE A 13 -7.21 -0.96 -7.78
C PHE A 13 -5.73 -0.64 -7.48
N GLY A 14 -5.28 0.56 -7.87
CA GLY A 14 -3.88 0.97 -7.69
C GLY A 14 -3.48 1.04 -6.22
N THR A 15 -4.36 1.57 -5.36
CA THR A 15 -4.08 1.73 -3.93
C THR A 15 -4.03 0.38 -3.22
N VAL A 16 -4.95 -0.54 -3.56
CA VAL A 16 -4.94 -1.90 -2.99
C VAL A 16 -3.72 -2.70 -3.47
N ALA A 17 -3.32 -2.56 -4.74
CA ALA A 17 -2.10 -3.19 -5.24
C ALA A 17 -0.84 -2.69 -4.50
N LEU A 18 -0.75 -1.37 -4.28
CA LEU A 18 0.35 -0.75 -3.53
C LEU A 18 0.37 -1.18 -2.06
N LEU A 19 -0.78 -1.18 -1.39
CA LEU A 19 -0.92 -1.66 -0.02
C LEU A 19 -0.45 -3.11 0.12
N THR A 20 -0.89 -3.98 -0.79
CA THR A 20 -0.53 -5.39 -0.77
C THR A 20 0.97 -5.59 -0.98
N ALA A 21 1.58 -4.87 -1.92
CA ALA A 21 3.04 -4.88 -2.12
C ALA A 21 3.80 -4.38 -0.88
N GLY A 22 3.31 -3.31 -0.24
CA GLY A 22 3.87 -2.76 1.00
C GLY A 22 3.81 -3.74 2.17
N ILE A 23 2.69 -4.46 2.34
CA ILE A 23 2.54 -5.50 3.36
C ILE A 23 3.52 -6.66 3.11
N ILE A 24 3.69 -7.09 1.86
CA ILE A 24 4.64 -8.17 1.51
C ILE A 24 6.08 -7.74 1.81
N LEU A 25 6.44 -6.50 1.46
CA LEU A 25 7.72 -5.90 1.85
C LEU A 25 7.88 -5.91 3.37
N LEU A 26 6.89 -5.38 4.11
CA LEU A 26 6.91 -5.34 5.58
C LEU A 26 7.08 -6.73 6.19
N ALA A 27 6.36 -7.72 5.67
CA ALA A 27 6.47 -9.12 6.09
C ALA A 27 7.82 -9.76 5.74
N GLY A 28 8.50 -9.29 4.68
CA GLY A 28 9.87 -9.70 4.34
C GLY A 28 10.93 -9.08 5.25
N PHE A 29 10.64 -7.92 5.87
CA PHE A 29 11.53 -7.25 6.83
C PHE A 29 11.25 -7.61 8.30
N LEU A 30 10.03 -8.07 8.64
CA LEU A 30 9.68 -8.55 9.97
C LEU A 30 10.50 -9.76 10.48
N PRO A 31 10.98 -10.71 9.65
CA PRO A 31 11.76 -11.87 10.11
C PRO A 31 13.27 -11.61 10.09
N MET A 32 13.75 -10.37 9.88
CA MET A 32 15.17 -10.09 10.07
C MET A 32 15.51 -10.17 11.55
N ASP A 33 15.95 -11.38 11.93
CA ASP A 33 16.72 -11.74 13.10
C ASP A 33 17.16 -10.52 13.92
N MET A 34 16.67 -10.44 15.16
CA MET A 34 17.21 -9.57 16.21
C MET A 34 18.63 -10.03 16.61
N SER A 35 19.48 -10.32 15.64
CA SER A 35 20.86 -10.75 15.83
C SER A 35 21.75 -9.51 15.93
N LYS A 36 21.87 -9.04 17.18
CA LYS A 36 23.05 -8.38 17.76
C LYS A 36 23.77 -7.36 16.86
N ARG A 37 23.14 -6.21 16.59
CA ARG A 37 23.85 -4.98 16.20
C ARG A 37 23.06 -3.75 16.64
N ASP A 38 23.30 -3.33 17.88
CA ASP A 38 22.43 -2.49 18.70
C ASP A 38 22.17 -1.05 18.21
N GLY A 39 22.81 -0.58 17.14
CA GLY A 39 22.58 0.77 16.57
C GLY A 39 21.67 0.82 15.33
N ALA A 40 21.73 -0.21 14.46
CA ALA A 40 20.93 -0.26 13.22
C ALA A 40 19.51 -0.83 13.46
N SER A 41 19.31 -1.49 14.60
CA SER A 41 18.06 -2.17 14.97
C SER A 41 16.92 -1.17 15.23
N ILE A 42 17.17 -0.09 15.97
CA ILE A 42 16.10 0.88 16.35
C ILE A 42 15.55 1.62 15.13
N ALA A 43 16.42 2.06 14.22
CA ALA A 43 16.00 2.74 13.00
C ALA A 43 15.15 1.84 12.10
N MET A 44 15.50 0.55 11.98
CA MET A 44 14.70 -0.42 11.23
C MET A 44 13.37 -0.74 11.92
N THR A 45 13.34 -0.88 13.25
CA THR A 45 12.09 -1.06 14.00
C THR A 45 11.15 0.13 13.84
N LEU A 46 11.67 1.36 13.95
CA LEU A 46 10.90 2.58 13.71
C LEU A 46 10.37 2.65 12.27
N LEU A 47 11.18 2.26 11.27
CA LEU A 47 10.79 2.22 9.87
C LEU A 47 9.64 1.23 9.63
N VAL A 48 9.73 0.03 10.20
CA VAL A 48 8.70 -1.01 10.14
C VAL A 48 7.41 -0.54 10.80
N CYS A 49 7.49 0.04 12.01
CA CYS A 49 6.33 0.59 12.71
C CYS A 49 5.67 1.73 11.92
N ALA A 50 6.46 2.68 11.41
CA ALA A 50 5.96 3.79 10.60
C ALA A 50 5.26 3.30 9.32
N THR A 51 5.81 2.26 8.69
CA THR A 51 5.22 1.64 7.49
C THR A 51 3.91 0.94 7.82
N GLY A 52 3.84 0.21 8.94
CA GLY A 52 2.60 -0.41 9.42
C GLY A 52 1.50 0.63 9.69
N VAL A 53 1.84 1.74 10.33
CA VAL A 53 0.90 2.85 10.57
C VAL A 53 0.44 3.48 9.26
N ALA A 54 1.35 3.74 8.33
CA ALA A 54 0.99 4.31 7.02
C ALA A 54 0.03 3.39 6.24
N ILE A 55 0.30 2.09 6.21
CA ILE A 55 -0.57 1.08 5.58
C ILE A 55 -1.96 1.10 6.23
N ALA A 56 -2.03 1.17 7.56
CA ALA A 56 -3.31 1.23 8.29
C ALA A 56 -4.10 2.49 7.95
N VAL A 57 -3.47 3.67 7.91
CA VAL A 57 -4.13 4.93 7.54
C VAL A 57 -4.64 4.87 6.11
N CYS A 58 -3.83 4.39 5.17
CA CYS A 58 -4.23 4.23 3.77
C CYS A 58 -5.41 3.25 3.62
N ALA A 59 -5.44 2.15 4.38
CA ALA A 59 -6.54 1.20 4.35
C ALA A 59 -7.85 1.80 4.88
N VAL A 60 -7.79 2.57 5.98
CA VAL A 60 -8.97 3.24 6.54
C VAL A 60 -9.51 4.28 5.56
N SER A 61 -8.65 5.14 5.00
CA SER A 61 -9.07 6.13 3.99
C SER A 61 -9.69 5.48 2.76
N LEU A 62 -9.15 4.35 2.31
CA LEU A 62 -9.70 3.59 1.20
C LEU A 62 -11.09 3.03 1.49
N ILE A 63 -11.33 2.51 2.71
CA ILE A 63 -12.64 2.00 3.12
C ILE A 63 -13.67 3.12 3.13
N VAL A 64 -13.35 4.26 3.76
CA VAL A 64 -14.25 5.44 3.81
C VAL A 64 -14.61 5.87 2.39
N TRP A 65 -13.60 6.04 1.54
CA TRP A 65 -13.80 6.46 0.17
C TRP A 65 -14.63 5.45 -0.66
N CYS A 66 -14.39 4.14 -0.51
CA CYS A 66 -15.14 3.09 -1.20
C CYS A 66 -16.62 3.09 -0.86
N ILE A 67 -16.96 3.33 0.41
CA ILE A 67 -18.34 3.37 0.87
C ILE A 67 -19.09 4.55 0.24
N ASP A 68 -18.43 5.70 0.11
CA ASP A 68 -19.06 6.92 -0.39
C ASP A 68 -19.11 7.01 -1.93
N SER A 69 -18.11 6.45 -2.62
CA SER A 69 -17.88 6.76 -4.05
C SER A 69 -18.24 5.64 -5.03
N LEU A 70 -18.37 4.39 -4.59
CA LEU A 70 -18.49 3.24 -5.50
C LEU A 70 -19.62 2.29 -5.13
N PRO A 71 -20.31 1.70 -6.13
CA PRO A 71 -21.14 0.53 -5.90
C PRO A 71 -20.30 -0.64 -5.40
N VAL A 72 -20.76 -1.28 -4.32
CA VAL A 72 -20.04 -2.35 -3.61
C VAL A 72 -19.53 -3.47 -4.53
N SER A 73 -20.33 -3.86 -5.53
CA SER A 73 -19.96 -4.92 -6.48
C SER A 73 -18.69 -4.60 -7.27
N TRP A 74 -18.55 -3.36 -7.75
CA TRP A 74 -17.37 -2.94 -8.50
C TRP A 74 -16.17 -2.69 -7.59
N ALA A 75 -16.40 -2.21 -6.36
CA ALA A 75 -15.35 -2.07 -5.36
C ALA A 75 -14.70 -3.42 -5.02
N ILE A 76 -15.51 -4.47 -4.85
CA ILE A 76 -15.01 -5.84 -4.59
C ILE A 76 -14.14 -6.34 -5.74
N VAL A 77 -14.57 -6.16 -7.00
CA VAL A 77 -13.80 -6.60 -8.17
C VAL A 77 -12.47 -5.85 -8.27
N ALA A 78 -12.47 -4.52 -8.14
CA ALA A 78 -11.25 -3.71 -8.22
C ALA A 78 -10.29 -4.01 -7.05
N ALA A 79 -10.82 -4.20 -5.84
CA ALA A 79 -10.01 -4.59 -4.68
C ALA A 79 -9.42 -6.00 -4.85
N GLY A 80 -10.20 -6.96 -5.34
CA GLY A 80 -9.74 -8.31 -5.63
C GLY A 80 -8.63 -8.33 -6.67
N LEU A 81 -8.78 -7.59 -7.77
CA LEU A 81 -7.73 -7.43 -8.77
C LEU A 81 -6.49 -6.74 -8.20
N GLY A 82 -6.66 -5.73 -7.34
CA GLY A 82 -5.56 -5.07 -6.65
C GLY A 82 -4.77 -6.02 -5.75
N LEU A 83 -5.46 -6.85 -4.96
CA LEU A 83 -4.85 -7.87 -4.10
C LEU A 83 -4.03 -8.89 -4.90
N LEU A 84 -4.48 -9.26 -6.10
CA LEU A 84 -3.74 -10.16 -6.99
C LEU A 84 -2.54 -9.47 -7.64
N THR A 85 -2.67 -8.18 -7.95
CA THR A 85 -1.64 -7.42 -8.67
C THR A 85 -0.48 -7.01 -7.77
N GLY A 86 -0.73 -6.70 -6.50
CA GLY A 86 0.33 -6.32 -5.55
C GLY A 86 1.50 -7.31 -5.46
N PRO A 87 1.26 -8.62 -5.23
CA PRO A 87 2.29 -9.65 -5.25
C PRO A 87 3.02 -9.75 -6.59
N LEU A 88 2.30 -9.59 -7.72
CA LEU A 88 2.89 -9.63 -9.05
C LEU A 88 3.85 -8.45 -9.26
N VAL A 89 3.45 -7.23 -8.88
CA VAL A 89 4.30 -6.03 -8.93
C VAL A 89 5.54 -6.20 -8.04
N PHE A 90 5.36 -6.78 -6.85
CA PHE A 90 6.47 -7.09 -5.95
C PHE A 90 7.46 -8.11 -6.54
N GLN A 91 6.98 -9.11 -7.28
CA GLN A 91 7.83 -10.09 -7.96
C GLN A 91 8.62 -9.48 -9.13
N ILE A 92 8.03 -8.49 -9.82
CA ILE A 92 8.68 -7.77 -10.93
C ILE A 92 9.77 -6.80 -10.41
N LEU A 93 9.69 -6.38 -9.15
CA LEU A 93 10.66 -5.45 -8.57
C LEU A 93 12.08 -6.05 -8.56
N PRO A 94 13.11 -5.29 -8.98
CA PRO A 94 14.49 -5.76 -8.94
C PRO A 94 14.89 -6.18 -7.52
N ASN A 95 15.60 -7.31 -7.40
CA ASN A 95 16.16 -7.81 -6.13
C ASN A 95 16.80 -6.72 -5.23
N PRO A 96 17.60 -5.76 -5.74
CA PRO A 96 18.17 -4.72 -4.89
C PRO A 96 17.12 -3.77 -4.29
N LEU A 97 16.03 -3.46 -4.98
CA LEU A 97 14.96 -2.61 -4.45
C LEU A 97 14.05 -3.39 -3.50
N ARG A 98 13.78 -4.66 -3.83
CA ARG A 98 12.89 -5.54 -3.05
C ARG A 98 13.43 -5.87 -1.66
N ASN A 99 14.75 -6.03 -1.55
CA ASN A 99 15.41 -6.49 -0.32
C ASN A 99 16.10 -5.36 0.47
N GLN A 100 15.95 -4.10 0.06
CA GLN A 100 16.53 -2.95 0.75
C GLN A 100 15.47 -2.10 1.46
N PRO A 101 15.80 -1.45 2.59
CA PRO A 101 14.89 -0.54 3.29
C PRO A 101 14.40 0.61 2.40
N MET A 102 15.16 0.94 1.34
CA MET A 102 14.76 1.93 0.33
C MET A 102 13.47 1.53 -0.40
N GLY A 103 13.24 0.25 -0.69
CA GLY A 103 11.98 -0.22 -1.27
C GLY A 103 10.79 -0.04 -0.34
N LEU A 104 11.03 -0.21 0.97
CA LEU A 104 10.04 0.03 2.02
C LEU A 104 9.67 1.52 2.11
N ILE A 105 10.67 2.42 2.10
CA ILE A 105 10.47 3.88 2.10
C ILE A 105 9.70 4.33 0.85
N CYS A 106 10.09 3.82 -0.33
CA CYS A 106 9.42 4.15 -1.58
C CYS A 106 7.95 3.72 -1.58
N THR A 107 7.65 2.50 -1.13
CA THR A 107 6.26 2.03 -1.05
C THR A 107 5.45 2.80 -0.01
N MET A 108 6.07 3.21 1.11
CA MET A 108 5.45 4.11 2.09
C MET A 108 5.09 5.47 1.49
N GLY A 109 6.05 6.09 0.79
CA GLY A 109 5.85 7.38 0.13
C GLY A 109 4.75 7.33 -0.91
N VAL A 110 4.74 6.30 -1.76
CA VAL A 110 3.69 6.12 -2.77
C VAL A 110 2.34 5.86 -2.10
N SER A 111 2.25 4.99 -1.08
CA SER A 111 0.98 4.72 -0.39
C SER A 111 0.40 5.98 0.26
N LEU A 112 1.24 6.79 0.92
CA LEU A 112 0.85 8.05 1.55
C LEU A 112 0.40 9.09 0.50
N ILE A 113 1.14 9.23 -0.60
CA ILE A 113 0.78 10.14 -1.68
C ILE A 113 -0.55 9.70 -2.30
N THR A 114 -0.74 8.40 -2.57
CA THR A 114 -2.00 7.89 -3.12
C THR A 114 -3.15 8.10 -2.14
N GLY A 115 -2.95 7.85 -0.84
CA GLY A 115 -3.95 8.13 0.19
C GLY A 115 -4.30 9.61 0.32
N PHE A 116 -3.30 10.50 0.26
CA PHE A 116 -3.51 11.95 0.27
C PHE A 116 -4.23 12.44 -1.00
N LEU A 117 -3.79 11.98 -2.17
CA LEU A 117 -4.43 12.30 -3.44
C LEU A 117 -5.87 11.80 -3.46
N LEU A 118 -6.16 10.61 -2.94
CA LEU A 118 -7.53 10.12 -2.77
C LEU A 118 -8.36 11.06 -1.90
N HIS A 119 -7.81 11.53 -0.78
CA HIS A 119 -8.53 12.44 0.11
C HIS A 119 -8.72 13.86 -0.46
N GLY A 120 -7.87 14.28 -1.42
CA GLY A 120 -7.92 15.61 -2.04
C GLY A 120 -8.58 15.68 -3.42
N THR A 121 -8.67 14.56 -4.16
CA THR A 121 -9.17 14.55 -5.54
C THR A 121 -10.64 14.16 -5.65
N ILE A 122 -11.25 13.60 -4.59
CA ILE A 122 -12.69 13.34 -4.57
C ILE A 122 -13.38 14.47 -3.80
N PRO A 123 -14.11 15.38 -4.47
CA PRO A 123 -14.95 16.34 -3.78
C PRO A 123 -16.05 15.56 -3.04
N VAL A 124 -16.18 15.84 -1.75
CA VAL A 124 -17.27 15.37 -0.89
C VAL A 124 -18.61 15.89 -1.41
#